data_AF-A0A259ICT6-F1
#
_entry.id   AF-A0A259ICT6-F1
#
_cell.length_a   1.000
_cell.length_b   1.000
_cell.length_c   1.000
_cell.angle_alpha   90.00
_cell.angle_beta   90.00
_cell.angle_gamma   90.00
#
_symmetry.space_group_name_H-M   'P 1'
#
loop_
_entity.id
_entity.type
_entity.pdbx_description
1 polymer ?
#
loop_
_entity_poly.entity_id
_entity_poly.type
_entity_poly.pdbx_seq_one_letter_code
_entity_poly.pdbx_strand_id
1 'polypeptide(L)' 'VWIFGAKIKILNTMNQVIFDAQADGPYILINLTAGQYQIEASYQGSIQKKSVLIQGSGLQKLAIFWK' A
#
# COMPACT_ATOMS: atom_id res chain seq x y z
N VAL A 1 8.06 8.56 13.81
CA VAL A 1 8.85 9.21 12.73
C VAL A 1 8.07 9.09 11.44
N TRP A 2 8.01 10.15 10.64
CA TRP A 2 7.42 10.11 9.31
C TRP A 2 8.43 9.53 8.32
N ILE A 3 7.99 8.56 7.52
CA ILE A 3 8.87 7.83 6.58
C ILE A 3 8.62 8.35 5.17
N PHE A 4 9.70 8.54 4.42
CA PHE A 4 9.69 8.81 2.98
C PHE A 4 10.59 7.79 2.28
N GLY A 5 10.41 7.58 0.98
CA GLY A 5 11.17 6.60 0.21
C GLY A 5 10.73 5.15 0.41
N ALA A 6 9.59 4.91 1.06
CA ALA A 6 9.03 3.56 1.15
C ALA A 6 8.52 3.12 -0.23
N LYS A 7 8.86 1.91 -0.66
CA LYS A 7 8.34 1.32 -1.90
C LYS A 7 7.04 0.58 -1.58
N ILE A 8 5.97 0.91 -2.31
CA ILE A 8 4.63 0.37 -2.15
C ILE A 8 4.28 -0.44 -3.39
N LYS A 9 4.05 -1.73 -3.20
CA LYS A 9 3.54 -2.65 -4.22
C LYS A 9 2.15 -3.14 -3.82
N ILE A 10 1.21 -3.17 -4.75
CA ILE A 10 -0.14 -3.67 -4.53
C ILE A 10 -0.42 -4.81 -5.49
N LEU A 11 -0.89 -5.91 -4.93
CA LEU A 11 -1.29 -7.10 -5.66
C LEU A 11 -2.80 -7.29 -5.58
N ASN A 12 -3.41 -7.73 -6.68
CA ASN A 12 -4.80 -8.19 -6.68
C ASN A 12 -4.89 -9.66 -6.19
N THR A 13 -6.11 -10.22 -6.15
CA THR A 13 -6.36 -11.60 -5.72
C THR A 13 -5.72 -12.67 -6.62
N MET A 14 -5.29 -12.32 -7.83
CA MET A 14 -4.56 -13.21 -8.74
C MET A 14 -3.02 -13.09 -8.58
N ASN A 15 -2.55 -12.43 -7.52
CA ASN A 15 -1.12 -12.12 -7.29
C ASN A 15 -0.47 -11.28 -8.41
N GLN A 16 -1.26 -10.55 -9.19
CA GLN A 16 -0.72 -9.63 -10.20
C GLN A 16 -0.41 -8.29 -9.56
N VAL A 17 0.74 -7.73 -9.88
CA VAL A 17 1.12 -6.38 -9.46
C VAL A 17 0.32 -5.36 -10.28
N ILE A 18 -0.54 -4.61 -9.60
CA ILE A 18 -1.37 -3.56 -10.22
C ILE A 18 -0.88 -2.16 -9.90
N PHE A 19 0.04 -2.05 -8.94
CA PHE A 19 0.70 -0.80 -8.56
C PHE A 19 2.08 -1.10 -8.00
N ASP A 20 3.09 -0.34 -8.41
CA ASP A 20 4.45 -0.39 -7.87
C ASP A 20 5.09 1.00 -7.98
N ALA A 21 5.21 1.70 -6.85
CA ALA A 21 5.80 3.04 -6.81
C ALA A 21 6.50 3.32 -5.47
N GLN A 22 7.39 4.30 -5.46
CA GLN A 22 7.97 4.85 -4.24
C GLN A 22 7.10 6.00 -3.72
N ALA A 23 6.88 6.04 -2.41
CA ALA A 23 6.26 7.19 -1.76
C ALA A 23 7.32 8.26 -1.50
N ASP A 24 7.18 9.43 -2.12
CA ASP A 24 8.11 10.56 -1.96
C ASP A 24 7.93 11.29 -0.61
N GLY A 25 6.86 10.99 0.11
CA GLY A 25 6.56 11.54 1.43
C GLY A 25 5.81 10.56 2.33
N PRO A 26 5.33 11.02 3.49
CA PRO A 26 4.66 10.18 4.49
C PRO A 26 3.27 9.67 4.09
N TYR A 27 2.70 10.23 3.03
CA TYR A 27 1.40 9.85 2.50
C TYR A 27 1.52 9.54 1.01
N ILE A 28 0.78 8.53 0.58
CA ILE A 28 0.56 8.21 -0.82
C ILE A 28 -0.95 8.07 -1.04
N LEU A 29 -1.46 8.71 -2.08
CA LEU A 29 -2.85 8.56 -2.50
C LEU A 29 -2.87 7.59 -3.67
N ILE A 30 -3.68 6.55 -3.57
CA ILE A 30 -3.78 5.50 -4.57
C ILE A 30 -5.25 5.30 -4.87
N ASN A 31 -5.61 5.41 -6.15
CA ASN A 31 -6.97 5.15 -6.59
C ASN A 31 -7.08 3.66 -6.94
N LEU A 32 -7.97 2.94 -6.27
CA LEU A 32 -8.23 1.53 -6.50
C LEU A 32 -9.73 1.33 -6.69
N THR A 33 -10.08 0.43 -7.61
CA THR A 33 -11.45 -0.06 -7.72
C THR A 33 -11.84 -0.84 -6.47
N ALA A 34 -13.15 -1.01 -6.24
CA ALA A 34 -13.63 -1.89 -5.17
C ALA A 34 -13.05 -3.30 -5.35
N GLY A 35 -12.54 -3.90 -4.27
CA GLY A 35 -11.90 -5.21 -4.36
C GLY A 35 -10.97 -5.52 -3.19
N GLN A 36 -10.48 -6.76 -3.18
CA GLN A 36 -9.50 -7.22 -2.21
C GLN A 36 -8.08 -7.14 -2.79
N TYR A 37 -7.16 -6.63 -1.98
CA TYR A 37 -5.77 -6.43 -2.37
C TYR A 37 -4.80 -6.80 -1.25
N GLN A 38 -3.57 -7.10 -1.63
CA GLN A 38 -2.45 -7.20 -0.72
C GLN A 38 -1.48 -6.04 -0.97
N ILE A 39 -1.20 -5.26 0.07
CA ILE A 39 -0.19 -4.20 0.04
C ILE A 39 1.10 -4.77 0.61
N GLU A 40 2.19 -4.64 -0.14
CA GLU A 40 3.56 -4.89 0.30
C GLU A 40 4.30 -3.55 0.36
N ALA A 41 4.64 -3.11 1.57
CA ALA A 41 5.35 -1.86 1.80
C ALA A 41 6.75 -2.15 2.33
N SER A 42 7.77 -1.78 1.58
CA SER A 42 9.17 -2.02 1.94
C SER A 42 9.91 -0.72 2.24
N TYR A 43 10.66 -0.69 3.34
CA TYR A 43 11.48 0.43 3.74
C TYR A 43 12.74 -0.09 4.46
N GLN A 44 13.92 0.36 4.03
CA GLN A 44 15.22 0.00 4.63
C GLN A 44 15.39 -1.52 4.88
N GLY A 45 14.99 -2.35 3.91
CA GLY A 45 15.08 -3.82 3.99
C GLY A 45 13.95 -4.50 4.78
N SER A 46 13.11 -3.76 5.50
CA SER A 46 11.93 -4.30 6.20
C SER A 46 10.69 -4.26 5.31
N ILE A 47 9.95 -5.38 5.25
CA ILE A 47 8.71 -5.50 4.47
C ILE A 47 7.52 -5.67 5.41
N GLN A 48 6.48 -4.86 5.20
CA GLN A 48 5.18 -4.98 5.86
C GLN A 48 4.15 -5.44 4.83
N LYS A 49 3.39 -6.49 5.14
CA LYS A 49 2.30 -6.99 4.29
C LYS A 49 0.95 -6.74 4.97
N LYS A 50 -0.01 -6.20 4.22
CA LYS A 50 -1.39 -5.97 4.71
C LYS A 50 -2.42 -6.32 3.65
N SER A 51 -3.39 -7.14 4.03
CA SER A 51 -4.59 -7.34 3.23
C SER A 51 -5.56 -6.19 3.46
N VAL A 52 -6.12 -5.64 2.38
CA VAL A 52 -7.12 -4.56 2.44
C VAL A 52 -8.31 -4.92 1.56
N LEU A 53 -9.51 -4.61 2.04
CA LEU A 53 -10.72 -4.61 1.23
C LEU A 53 -11.08 -3.15 0.96
N ILE A 54 -11.06 -2.75 -0.31
CA ILE A 54 -11.52 -1.44 -0.76
C ILE A 54 -13.01 -1.54 -1.05
N GLN A 55 -13.80 -0.75 -0.33
CA GLN A 55 -15.23 -0.61 -0.58
C GLN A 55 -15.46 0.42 -1.70
N GLY A 56 -16.44 0.20 -2.58
CA GLY A 56 -16.66 1.03 -3.77
C GLY A 56 -17.08 2.48 -3.52
N SER A 57 -17.29 2.88 -2.27
CA SER A 57 -17.62 4.25 -1.89
C SER A 57 -16.85 4.65 -0.64
N GLY A 58 -15.97 5.65 -0.76
CA GLY A 58 -15.32 6.30 0.37
C GLY A 58 -13.80 6.27 0.34
N LEU A 59 -13.19 7.22 1.06
CA LEU A 59 -11.76 7.26 1.30
C LEU A 59 -11.42 6.30 2.43
N GLN A 60 -10.47 5.40 2.19
CA GLN A 60 -9.95 4.50 3.23
C GLN A 60 -8.51 4.88 3.59
N LYS A 61 -8.26 5.05 4.88
CA LYS A 61 -6.92 5.35 5.40
C LYS A 61 -6.28 4.09 5.95
N LEU A 62 -5.07 3.78 5.47
CA LEU A 62 -4.23 2.72 6.00
C LEU A 62 -2.95 3.30 6.58
N ALA A 63 -2.65 2.99 7.84
CA ALA A 63 -1.36 3.29 8.44
C ALA A 63 -0.45 2.05 8.37
N ILE A 64 0.80 2.25 8.00
CA ILE A 64 1.86 1.23 8.02
C ILE A 64 2.93 1.73 8.98
N PHE A 65 3.40 0.83 9.84
CA PHE A 65 4.41 1.12 10.85
C PHE A 65 5.59 0.19 10.63
N TRP A 66 6.79 0.74 10.79
CA TRP A 66 8.04 -0.01 10.77
C TRP A 66 8.66 0.12 12.15
N LYS A 67 9.26 -0.97 12.64
CA LYS A 67 10.05 -1.00 13.87
C LYS A 67 11.52 -0.83 13.54
#